data_AF-A0A358QXC6-F1
#
_entry.id   AF-A0A358QXC6-F1
#
_cell.length_a   1.000
_cell.length_b   1.000
_cell.length_c   1.000
_cell.angle_alpha   90.00
_cell.angle_beta   90.00
_cell.angle_gamma   90.00
#
_symmetry.space_group_name_H-M   'P 1'
#
loop_
_entity.id
_entity.type
_entity.pdbx_description
1 polymer ?
#
loop_
_entity_poly.entity_id
_entity_poly.type
_entity_poly.pdbx_seq_one_letter_code
_entity_poly.pdbx_strand_id
1 'polypeptide(L)'
;MNFSTYGKSQIDTYKGTLTKDLILDGSKTIEFKIPDNVKKDIYKLMMDINILSYPDTLKVDGMAITPSCDYELTVTINGKTKTIIWKEGFPPFMTDNLSKENQNFLKLVKHIDDYICSTEEYKKMPKERGAYD
;
A
#
# COMPACT_ATOMS: atom_id res chain seq x y z
N MET A 1 -7.03 -8.13 4.50
CA MET A 1 -6.57 -6.85 3.91
C MET A 1 -6.31 -7.02 2.43
N ASN A 2 -6.77 -6.08 1.63
CA ASN A 2 -6.36 -5.87 0.25
C ASN A 2 -5.72 -4.48 0.16
N PHE A 3 -4.56 -4.37 -0.48
CA PHE A 3 -3.84 -3.12 -0.59
C PHE A 3 -3.23 -2.99 -1.99
N SER A 4 -3.51 -1.88 -2.66
CA SER A 4 -3.06 -1.56 -4.01
C SER A 4 -2.30 -0.24 -4.02
N THR A 5 -1.21 -0.19 -4.79
CA THR A 5 -0.33 0.97 -4.94
C THR A 5 0.13 1.09 -6.39
N TYR A 6 0.53 2.28 -6.83
CA TYR A 6 1.35 2.52 -8.04
C TYR A 6 1.06 1.57 -9.22
N GLY A 7 0.22 2.01 -10.16
CA GLY A 7 -0.17 1.20 -11.31
C GLY A 7 -1.03 0.01 -10.87
N LYS A 8 -0.65 -1.21 -11.25
CA LYS A 8 -1.39 -2.46 -10.99
C LYS A 8 -0.81 -3.32 -9.85
N SER A 9 0.09 -2.76 -9.03
CA SER A 9 0.68 -3.52 -7.92
C SER A 9 -0.32 -3.66 -6.78
N GLN A 10 -0.51 -4.89 -6.30
CA GLN A 10 -1.54 -5.21 -5.31
C GLN A 10 -1.15 -6.42 -4.47
N ILE A 11 -1.39 -6.33 -3.16
CA ILE A 11 -1.38 -7.47 -2.24
C ILE A 11 -2.81 -7.77 -1.78
N ASP A 12 -3.23 -9.02 -1.94
CA ASP A 12 -4.54 -9.50 -1.49
C ASP A 12 -4.33 -10.64 -0.49
N THR A 13 -4.47 -10.33 0.80
CA THR A 13 -4.33 -11.33 1.87
C THR A 13 -5.57 -12.21 2.04
N TYR A 14 -6.72 -11.86 1.44
CA TYR A 14 -7.91 -12.71 1.43
C TYR A 14 -7.74 -13.85 0.42
N LYS A 15 -7.12 -13.54 -0.73
CA LYS A 15 -6.79 -14.53 -1.77
C LYS A 15 -5.42 -15.17 -1.58
N GLY A 16 -4.53 -14.54 -0.79
CA GLY A 16 -3.16 -15.00 -0.60
C GLY A 16 -2.31 -14.79 -1.85
N THR A 17 -2.42 -13.62 -2.48
CA THR A 17 -1.74 -13.31 -3.74
C THR A 17 -1.03 -11.97 -3.70
N LEU A 18 0.07 -11.87 -4.45
CA LEU A 18 0.81 -10.64 -4.69
C LEU A 18 0.93 -10.42 -6.20
N THR A 19 0.52 -9.25 -6.65
CA THR A 19 0.63 -8.78 -8.04
C THR A 19 1.65 -7.66 -8.08
N LYS A 20 2.63 -7.78 -8.98
CA LYS A 20 3.60 -6.75 -9.30
C LYS A 20 3.30 -6.20 -10.69
N ASP A 21 3.22 -4.88 -10.81
CA ASP A 21 3.18 -4.22 -12.11
C ASP A 21 4.59 -4.22 -12.73
N LEU A 22 4.68 -4.67 -13.98
CA LEU A 22 5.91 -4.69 -14.77
C LEU A 22 5.91 -3.57 -15.83
N ILE A 23 4.95 -2.65 -15.75
CA ILE A 23 4.79 -1.47 -16.60
C ILE A 23 4.54 -1.89 -18.05
N LEU A 24 5.60 -1.97 -18.87
CA LEU A 24 5.49 -2.34 -20.29
C LEU A 24 5.20 -3.82 -20.48
N ASP A 25 5.61 -4.67 -19.54
CA ASP A 25 5.49 -6.12 -19.64
C ASP A 25 4.21 -6.65 -18.93
N GLY A 26 3.27 -5.76 -18.61
CA GLY A 26 2.00 -6.09 -17.99
C GLY A 26 2.12 -6.27 -16.48
N SER A 27 1.48 -7.29 -15.91
CA SER A 27 1.52 -7.57 -14.48
C SER A 27 1.76 -9.05 -14.21
N LYS A 28 2.51 -9.37 -13.17
CA LYS A 28 2.73 -10.75 -12.73
C LYS A 28 2.12 -10.97 -11.35
N THR A 29 1.31 -12.01 -11.22
CA THR A 29 0.72 -12.44 -9.94
C THR A 29 1.34 -13.75 -9.49
N ILE A 30 1.65 -13.84 -8.20
CA ILE A 30 2.15 -15.04 -7.53
C ILE A 30 1.32 -15.35 -6.28
N GLU A 31 1.34 -16.61 -5.85
CA GLU A 31 0.91 -16.96 -4.51
C GLU A 31 1.85 -16.32 -3.49
N PHE A 32 1.28 -15.63 -2.50
CA PHE A 32 2.05 -14.92 -1.50
C PHE A 32 1.25 -14.82 -0.21
N LYS A 33 1.85 -15.22 0.90
CA LYS A 33 1.22 -15.17 2.22
C LYS A 33 2.08 -14.36 3.16
N ILE A 34 1.51 -13.27 3.68
CA ILE A 34 2.11 -12.56 4.81
C ILE A 34 2.06 -13.51 6.03
N PRO A 35 3.21 -13.77 6.69
CA PRO A 35 3.28 -14.50 7.95
C PRO A 35 2.42 -13.87 9.05
N ASP A 36 1.92 -14.68 9.96
CA ASP A 36 0.98 -14.22 10.98
C ASP A 36 1.57 -13.20 11.96
N ASN A 37 2.88 -13.25 12.24
CA ASN A 37 3.56 -12.23 13.03
C ASN A 37 3.53 -10.86 12.33
N VAL A 38 3.86 -10.82 11.04
CA VAL A 38 3.86 -9.58 10.25
C VAL A 38 2.43 -9.04 10.08
N LYS A 39 1.44 -9.92 9.87
CA LYS A 39 0.02 -9.52 9.87
C LYS A 39 -0.38 -8.89 11.20
N LYS A 40 0.05 -9.44 12.34
CA LYS A 40 -0.22 -8.86 13.67
C LYS A 40 0.41 -7.48 13.82
N ASP A 41 1.62 -7.29 13.33
CA ASP A 41 2.31 -5.99 13.37
C ASP A 41 1.58 -4.94 12.52
N ILE A 42 1.20 -5.29 11.28
CA ILE A 42 0.38 -4.43 10.40
C ILE A 42 -0.97 -4.10 11.06
N TYR A 43 -1.63 -5.10 11.64
CA TYR A 43 -2.91 -4.92 12.33
C TYR A 43 -2.78 -4.00 13.54
N LYS A 44 -1.69 -4.13 14.31
CA LYS A 44 -1.42 -3.24 15.44
C LYS A 44 -1.22 -1.79 14.97
N LEU A 45 -0.42 -1.56 13.92
CA LEU A 45 -0.24 -0.23 13.35
C LEU A 45 -1.57 0.39 12.92
N MET A 46 -2.44 -0.39 12.28
CA MET A 46 -3.79 0.04 11.88
C MET A 46 -4.66 0.44 13.09
N MET A 47 -4.60 -0.31 14.19
CA MET A 47 -5.32 0.04 15.41
C MET A 47 -4.75 1.29 16.08
N ASP A 48 -3.42 1.39 16.16
CA ASP A 48 -2.72 2.52 16.80
C ASP A 48 -3.04 3.86 16.13
N ILE A 49 -3.23 3.84 14.81
CA ILE A 49 -3.64 5.02 14.04
C ILE A 49 -5.17 5.17 13.93
N ASN A 50 -5.94 4.26 14.50
CA ASN A 50 -7.40 4.19 14.42
C ASN A 50 -7.93 4.27 12.97
N ILE A 51 -7.41 3.38 12.11
CA ILE A 51 -7.67 3.40 10.66
C ILE A 51 -9.16 3.37 10.28
N LEU A 52 -10.01 2.77 11.13
CA LEU A 52 -11.45 2.69 10.90
C LEU A 52 -12.15 4.06 10.96
N SER A 53 -11.55 5.04 11.64
CA SER A 53 -12.06 6.41 11.74
C SER A 53 -11.58 7.35 10.65
N TYR A 54 -10.68 6.90 9.76
CA TYR A 54 -10.19 7.73 8.65
C TYR A 54 -11.33 8.07 7.69
N PRO A 55 -11.26 9.15 6.92
CA PRO A 55 -12.20 9.37 5.83
C PRO A 55 -12.05 8.26 4.77
N ASP A 56 -13.11 8.00 4.01
CA ASP A 56 -13.06 7.03 2.89
C ASP A 56 -12.12 7.50 1.77
N THR A 57 -11.94 8.82 1.64
CA THR A 57 -11.02 9.44 0.69
C THR A 57 -10.05 10.36 1.42
N LEU A 58 -8.76 10.11 1.28
CA LEU A 58 -7.71 11.02 1.72
C LEU A 58 -7.41 12.05 0.64
N LYS A 59 -7.02 13.25 1.06
CA LYS A 59 -6.67 14.36 0.18
C LYS A 59 -5.65 15.27 0.84
N VAL A 60 -4.93 16.02 0.01
CA VAL A 60 -4.08 17.14 0.43
C VAL A 60 -4.52 18.33 -0.41
N ASP A 61 -5.08 19.35 0.24
CA ASP A 61 -5.55 20.54 -0.48
C ASP A 61 -4.32 21.39 -0.90
N GLY A 62 -4.29 21.82 -2.16
CA GLY A 62 -3.33 22.83 -2.64
C GLY A 62 -1.91 22.35 -2.94
N MET A 63 -1.62 21.04 -2.92
CA MET A 63 -0.33 20.49 -3.33
C MET A 63 -0.51 19.45 -4.43
N ALA A 64 -0.11 19.81 -5.65
CA ALA A 64 0.12 18.85 -6.72
C ALA A 64 1.58 18.41 -6.65
N ILE A 65 1.83 17.11 -6.56
CA ILE A 65 3.17 16.53 -6.53
C ILE A 65 3.40 15.64 -7.74
N THR A 66 4.58 15.74 -8.34
CA THR A 66 5.03 14.83 -9.40
C THR A 66 6.37 14.22 -8.98
N PRO A 67 6.50 12.90 -8.89
CA PRO A 67 5.46 11.88 -9.15
C PRO A 67 4.42 11.79 -8.03
N SER A 68 3.16 11.54 -8.41
CA SER A 68 2.07 11.20 -7.49
C SER A 68 1.82 9.70 -7.46
N CYS A 69 1.03 9.25 -6.49
CA CYS A 69 0.82 7.83 -6.20
C CYS A 69 -0.65 7.57 -5.86
N ASP A 70 -1.25 6.59 -6.51
CA ASP A 70 -2.61 6.16 -6.16
C ASP A 70 -2.54 5.00 -5.16
N TYR A 71 -3.35 5.11 -4.11
CA TYR A 71 -3.49 4.11 -3.06
C TYR A 71 -4.94 3.68 -2.89
N GLU A 72 -5.14 2.39 -2.69
CA GLU A 72 -6.40 1.82 -2.23
C GLU A 72 -6.11 0.78 -1.13
N LEU A 73 -6.70 0.98 0.05
CA LEU A 73 -6.55 0.08 1.19
C LEU A 73 -7.93 -0.38 1.66
N THR A 74 -8.21 -1.67 1.53
CA THR A 74 -9.40 -2.31 2.10
C THR A 74 -9.01 -3.24 3.24
N VAL A 75 -9.50 -2.94 4.44
CA VAL A 75 -9.20 -3.70 5.67
C VAL A 75 -10.48 -4.16 6.33
N THR A 76 -10.43 -5.33 6.96
CA THR A 76 -11.50 -5.84 7.82
C THR A 76 -10.92 -6.05 9.21
N ILE A 77 -11.42 -5.29 10.18
CA ILE A 77 -10.94 -5.25 11.57
C ILE A 77 -12.16 -5.46 12.47
N ASN A 78 -12.12 -6.49 13.32
CA ASN A 78 -13.25 -6.86 14.21
C ASN A 78 -14.61 -6.95 13.49
N GLY A 79 -14.63 -7.52 12.27
CA GLY A 79 -15.84 -7.67 11.45
C GLY A 79 -16.31 -6.39 10.74
N LYS A 80 -15.66 -5.25 10.96
CA LYS A 80 -15.93 -4.00 10.24
C LYS A 80 -14.98 -3.85 9.06
N THR A 81 -15.54 -3.61 7.88
CA THR A 81 -14.74 -3.34 6.67
C THR A 81 -14.64 -1.84 6.44
N LYS A 82 -13.43 -1.38 6.12
CA LYS A 82 -13.10 0.00 5.76
C LYS A 82 -12.31 0.00 4.47
N THR A 83 -12.70 0.86 3.54
CA THR A 83 -11.92 1.15 2.34
C THR A 83 -11.47 2.60 2.39
N ILE A 84 -10.19 2.84 2.13
CA ILE A 84 -9.57 4.16 2.06
C ILE A 84 -8.94 4.30 0.68
N ILE A 85 -9.28 5.36 -0.02
CA ILE A 85 -8.74 5.70 -1.34
C ILE A 85 -7.96 6.99 -1.21
N TRP A 86 -6.77 7.04 -1.80
CA TRP A 86 -6.02 8.27 -1.94
C TRP A 86 -5.49 8.37 -3.36
N LYS A 87 -6.16 9.19 -4.17
CA LYS A 87 -5.71 9.52 -5.53
C LYS A 87 -4.74 10.69 -5.49
N GLU A 88 -3.75 10.67 -6.38
CA GLU A 88 -2.70 11.68 -6.45
C GLU A 88 -2.01 11.91 -5.09
N GLY A 89 -1.85 10.83 -4.33
CA GLY A 89 -1.18 10.83 -3.05
C GLY A 89 0.33 11.03 -3.16
N PHE A 90 0.95 11.14 -2.00
CA PHE A 90 2.39 11.39 -1.87
C PHE A 90 3.16 10.07 -1.82
N PRO A 91 4.41 10.05 -2.31
CA PRO A 91 5.30 8.92 -2.09
C PRO A 91 5.48 8.63 -0.59
N PRO A 92 5.63 7.37 -0.17
CA PRO A 92 5.65 6.99 1.25
C PRO A 92 6.85 7.56 2.03
N PHE A 93 7.87 8.06 1.33
CA PHE A 93 9.02 8.75 1.92
C PHE A 93 8.85 10.27 2.05
N MET A 94 7.80 10.86 1.47
CA MET A 94 7.55 12.30 1.54
C MET A 94 6.40 12.60 2.50
N THR A 95 6.72 12.66 3.80
CA THR A 95 5.73 12.88 4.87
C THR A 95 5.67 14.31 5.41
N ASP A 96 6.58 15.18 4.95
CA ASP A 96 6.70 16.53 5.49
C ASP A 96 5.49 17.39 5.11
N ASN A 97 5.08 18.29 6.01
CA ASN A 97 3.96 19.22 5.83
C ASN A 97 2.58 18.59 5.58
N LEU A 98 2.43 17.28 5.79
CA LEU A 98 1.15 16.58 5.71
C LEU A 98 0.41 16.60 7.05
N SER A 99 -0.91 16.40 7.02
CA SER A 99 -1.69 16.14 8.24
C SER A 99 -1.20 14.89 8.95
N LYS A 100 -1.40 14.80 10.27
CA LYS A 100 -0.98 13.64 11.06
C LYS A 100 -1.60 12.33 10.54
N GLU A 101 -2.84 12.37 10.07
CA GLU A 101 -3.54 11.22 9.47
C GLU A 101 -2.84 10.76 8.20
N ASN A 102 -2.53 11.69 7.29
CA ASN A 102 -1.84 11.40 6.03
C ASN A 102 -0.43 10.85 6.30
N GLN A 103 0.31 11.45 7.25
CA GLN A 103 1.63 10.94 7.66
C GLN A 103 1.55 9.50 8.19
N ASN A 104 0.56 9.23 9.05
CA ASN A 104 0.37 7.91 9.63
C ASN A 104 -0.04 6.87 8.59
N PHE A 105 -0.89 7.24 7.63
CA PHE A 105 -1.23 6.39 6.48
C PHE A 105 0.02 6.05 5.66
N LEU A 106 0.84 7.03 5.30
CA LEU A 106 2.07 6.79 4.53
C LEU A 106 3.08 5.92 5.30
N LYS A 107 3.16 6.04 6.63
CA LYS A 107 3.98 5.13 7.45
C LYS A 107 3.48 3.69 7.40
N LEU A 108 2.17 3.48 7.42
CA LEU A 108 1.57 2.16 7.25
C LEU A 108 1.87 1.60 5.86
N VAL A 109 1.69 2.40 4.80
CA VAL A 109 2.03 2.04 3.43
C VAL A 109 3.50 1.63 3.32
N LYS A 110 4.40 2.47 3.85
CA LYS A 110 5.84 2.20 3.85
C LYS A 110 6.17 0.88 4.54
N HIS A 111 5.56 0.61 5.69
CA HIS A 111 5.81 -0.61 6.43
C HIS A 111 5.39 -1.87 5.64
N ILE A 112 4.24 -1.81 4.96
CA ILE A 112 3.77 -2.92 4.10
C ILE A 112 4.70 -3.09 2.89
N ASP A 113 5.08 -1.99 2.24
CA ASP A 113 5.94 -2.00 1.05
C ASP A 113 7.35 -2.51 1.36
N ASP A 114 7.99 -1.99 2.41
CA ASP A 114 9.31 -2.43 2.87
C ASP A 114 9.31 -3.93 3.18
N TYR A 115 8.24 -4.44 3.80
CA TYR A 115 8.09 -5.87 4.05
C TYR A 115 8.01 -6.67 2.75
N ILE A 116 7.11 -6.30 1.83
CA ILE A 116 6.92 -7.01 0.55
C ILE A 116 8.24 -7.02 -0.24
N CYS A 117 8.87 -5.86 -0.41
CA CYS A 117 10.13 -5.71 -1.15
C CYS A 117 11.29 -6.48 -0.52
N SER A 118 11.26 -6.74 0.79
CA SER A 118 12.28 -7.55 1.48
C SER A 118 12.16 -9.06 1.23
N THR A 119 11.00 -9.55 0.77
CA THR A 119 10.74 -10.99 0.59
C THR A 119 11.46 -11.57 -0.63
N GLU A 120 11.85 -12.84 -0.53
CA GLU A 120 12.54 -13.53 -1.63
C GLU A 120 11.59 -13.80 -2.82
N GLU A 121 10.31 -14.03 -2.54
CA GLU A 121 9.26 -14.19 -3.53
C GLU A 121 9.15 -12.96 -4.43
N TYR A 122 9.15 -11.76 -3.84
CA TYR A 122 9.12 -10.51 -4.59
C TYR A 122 10.42 -10.26 -5.38
N LYS A 123 11.58 -10.49 -4.76
CA LYS A 123 12.90 -10.32 -5.43
C LYS A 123 13.10 -11.24 -6.62
N LYS A 124 12.47 -12.41 -6.63
CA LYS A 124 12.49 -13.38 -7.75
C LYS A 124 11.54 -13.00 -8.89
N MET A 125 10.66 -12.03 -8.69
CA MET A 125 9.81 -11.53 -9.77
C MET A 125 10.64 -10.77 -10.80
N PRO A 126 10.22 -10.72 -12.07
CA PRO A 126 10.88 -9.91 -13.08
C PRO A 126 11.02 -8.45 -12.62
N LYS A 127 12.11 -7.82 -13.02
CA LYS A 127 12.26 -6.37 -12.88
C LYS A 127 11.27 -5.69 -13.82
N GLU A 128 10.67 -4.60 -13.36
CA GLU A 128 9.88 -3.72 -14.21
C GLU A 128 10.75 -3.14 -15.34
N ARG A 129 10.16 -3.01 -16.54
CA ARG A 129 10.81 -2.45 -17.72
C ARG A 129 10.10 -1.15 -18.12
N GLY A 130 10.88 -0.09 -18.34
CA GLY A 130 10.34 1.23 -18.69
C GLY A 130 10.01 2.13 -17.48
N ALA A 131 10.45 1.79 -16.27
CA ALA A 131 10.36 2.70 -15.11
C ALA A 131 11.22 3.97 -15.32
N TYR A 132 12.30 3.85 -16.09
CA TYR A 132 13.13 4.92 -16.63
C TYR A 132 13.83 4.38 -17.90
N ASP A 133 13.37 4.78 -19.07
CA ASP A 133 14.10 4.70 -20.34
C ASP A 133 14.14 6.12 -20.94
#